data_AF-A0A0H3ZTZ7-F1
#
_entry.id   AF-A0A0H3ZTZ7-F1
#
_cell.length_a   1.000
_cell.length_b   1.000
_cell.length_c   1.000
_cell.angle_alpha   90.00
_cell.angle_beta   90.00
_cell.angle_gamma   90.00
#
_symmetry.space_group_name_H-M   'P 1'
#
loop_
_entity.id
_entity.type
_entity.pdbx_description
1 polymer ?
#
loop_
_entity_poly.entity_id
_entity_poly.type
_entity_poly.pdbx_seq_one_letter_code
_entity_poly.pdbx_strand_id
1 'polypeptide(L)'
;MLGTGYIACAHFEETIGHFGEADTPEKALSDFVDSGEFSDYCDCTEIEDGTYVQVKVFKAIYAKTPEANMDDFEDGWQWILGDEVSEHQIQFLA
;
A
#
# COMPACT_ATOMS: atom_id res chain seq x y z
N MET A 1 9.12 -11.68 14.07
CA MET A 1 7.72 -12.12 13.89
C MET A 1 7.56 -12.39 12.41
N LEU A 2 7.21 -13.61 12.00
CA LEU A 2 6.75 -13.90 10.64
C LEU A 2 5.27 -13.51 10.60
N GLY A 3 5.01 -12.21 10.69
CA GLY A 3 3.66 -11.68 10.78
C GLY A 3 3.07 -11.53 9.39
N THR A 4 1.79 -11.86 9.24
CA THR A 4 0.98 -11.42 8.11
C THR A 4 1.01 -9.89 8.10
N GLY A 5 1.61 -9.31 7.07
CA GLY A 5 1.64 -7.87 6.85
C GLY A 5 0.55 -7.45 5.90
N TYR A 6 0.23 -6.17 5.92
CA TYR A 6 -0.72 -5.55 5.00
C TYR A 6 -0.13 -4.27 4.46
N ILE A 7 -0.35 -4.04 3.16
CA ILE A 7 0.10 -2.85 2.45
C ILE A 7 -1.14 -2.11 1.97
N ALA A 8 -1.23 -0.82 2.29
CA ALA A 8 -2.22 0.09 1.72
C ALA A 8 -1.54 1.04 0.74
N CYS A 9 -2.09 1.17 -0.47
CA CYS A 9 -1.56 2.08 -1.48
C CYS A 9 -2.67 2.54 -2.46
N ALA A 10 -2.42 3.68 -3.12
CA ALA A 10 -3.30 4.23 -4.16
C ALA A 10 -2.87 3.83 -5.59
N HIS A 11 -1.65 3.32 -5.75
CA HIS A 11 -1.10 2.83 -7.01
C HIS A 11 -0.62 1.39 -6.85
N PHE A 12 -1.02 0.50 -7.76
CA PHE A 12 -0.88 -0.96 -7.59
C PHE A 12 -0.45 -1.71 -8.86
N GLU A 13 -0.13 -1.02 -9.96
CA GLU A 13 0.32 -1.65 -11.23
C GLU A 13 1.84 -1.55 -11.46
N GLU A 14 2.52 -0.59 -10.82
CA GLU A 14 3.98 -0.38 -10.88
C GLU A 14 4.63 -0.41 -9.49
N THR A 15 5.95 -0.17 -9.43
CA THR A 15 6.70 0.00 -8.18
C THR A 15 6.02 1.01 -7.26
N ILE A 16 5.65 0.56 -6.06
CA ILE A 16 4.83 1.35 -5.13
C ILE A 16 5.71 2.38 -4.42
N GLY A 17 5.64 3.64 -4.85
CA GLY A 17 6.43 4.72 -4.24
C GLY A 17 5.90 5.21 -2.90
N HIS A 18 4.61 5.02 -2.62
CA HIS A 18 3.92 5.50 -1.43
C HIS A 18 2.98 4.43 -0.88
N PHE A 19 3.14 4.09 0.40
CA PHE A 19 2.39 3.01 1.03
C PHE A 19 2.33 3.13 2.55
N GLY A 20 1.29 2.55 3.14
CA GLY A 20 1.25 2.25 4.57
C GLY A 20 1.44 0.76 4.83
N GLU A 21 2.20 0.40 5.86
CA GLU A 21 2.49 -1.00 6.22
C GLU A 21 2.15 -1.29 7.68
N ALA A 22 1.34 -2.32 7.93
CA ALA A 22 1.01 -2.72 9.29
C ALA A 22 0.63 -4.20 9.44
N ASP A 23 0.37 -4.62 10.69
CA ASP A 23 -0.03 -5.97 11.07
C ASP A 23 -1.54 -6.26 10.91
N THR A 24 -2.35 -5.25 10.57
CA THR A 24 -3.78 -5.42 10.22
C THR A 24 -4.17 -4.51 9.05
N PRO A 25 -5.22 -4.85 8.27
CA PRO A 25 -5.66 -4.03 7.15
C PRO A 25 -6.00 -2.59 7.55
N GLU A 26 -6.71 -2.42 8.67
CA GLU A 26 -7.17 -1.11 9.14
C GLU A 26 -6.00 -0.23 9.57
N LYS A 27 -4.98 -0.84 10.18
CA LYS A 27 -3.77 -0.12 10.56
C LYS A 27 -2.91 0.23 9.35
N ALA A 28 -2.84 -0.62 8.33
CA ALA A 28 -2.09 -0.30 7.12
C ALA A 28 -2.74 0.87 6.38
N LEU A 29 -4.08 0.89 6.32
CA LEU A 29 -4.84 2.02 5.79
C LEU A 29 -4.60 3.31 6.59
N SER A 30 -4.70 3.24 7.93
CA SER A 30 -4.42 4.38 8.81
C SER A 30 -2.98 4.84 8.67
N ASP A 31 -2.01 3.93 8.58
CA ASP A 31 -0.61 4.26 8.36
C ASP A 31 -0.43 5.02 7.03
N PHE A 32 -1.05 4.56 5.93
CA PHE A 32 -0.97 5.27 4.65
C PHE A 32 -1.57 6.67 4.68
N VAL A 33 -2.71 6.84 5.36
CA VAL A 33 -3.44 8.12 5.40
C VAL A 33 -2.83 9.10 6.40
N ASP A 34 -2.46 8.62 7.58
CA ASP A 34 -2.08 9.45 8.72
C ASP A 34 -0.57 9.75 8.77
N SER A 35 0.27 8.96 8.08
CA SER A 35 1.72 9.18 8.03
C SER A 35 2.15 10.30 7.07
N GLY A 36 1.26 10.71 6.16
CA GLY A 36 1.55 11.67 5.09
C GLY A 36 1.77 11.02 3.72
N GLU A 37 1.98 9.70 3.64
CA GLU A 37 2.20 8.98 2.38
C GLU A 37 1.06 9.18 1.36
N PHE A 38 -0.19 9.19 1.81
CA PHE A 38 -1.33 9.51 0.95
C PHE A 38 -1.30 10.94 0.41
N SER A 39 -0.94 11.91 1.25
CA SER A 39 -0.82 13.32 0.83
C SER A 39 0.31 13.49 -0.17
N ASP A 40 1.48 12.92 0.11
CA ASP A 40 2.65 12.97 -0.76
C ASP A 40 2.35 12.30 -2.11
N TYR A 41 1.65 11.16 -2.10
CA TYR A 41 1.16 10.53 -3.33
C TYR A 41 0.25 11.47 -4.14
N CYS A 42 -0.74 12.10 -3.49
CA CYS A 42 -1.66 13.02 -4.15
C CYS A 42 -0.93 14.24 -4.73
N ASP A 43 0.04 14.79 -4.00
CA ASP A 43 0.86 15.93 -4.46
C ASP A 43 1.75 15.53 -5.63
N CYS A 44 2.43 14.39 -5.56
CA CYS A 44 3.30 13.88 -6.62
C CYS A 44 2.53 13.53 -7.91
N THR A 45 1.27 13.14 -7.80
CA THR A 45 0.41 12.79 -8.95
C THR A 45 -0.53 13.93 -9.37
N GLU A 46 -0.36 15.12 -8.79
CA GLU A 46 -1.14 16.34 -9.07
C GLU A 46 -2.66 16.13 -8.94
N ILE A 47 -3.09 15.37 -7.93
CA ILE A 47 -4.51 15.14 -7.63
C ILE A 47 -5.14 16.42 -7.10
N GLU A 48 -6.26 16.82 -7.67
CA GLU A 48 -6.98 18.03 -7.28
C GLU A 48 -7.64 17.88 -5.89
N ASP A 49 -7.66 18.97 -5.12
CA ASP A 49 -8.38 19.05 -3.85
C ASP A 49 -9.86 18.65 -3.99
N GLY A 50 -10.33 17.85 -3.05
CA GLY A 50 -11.69 17.31 -3.05
C GLY A 50 -11.91 16.08 -3.94
N THR A 51 -10.89 15.59 -4.65
CA THR A 51 -10.96 14.38 -5.47
C THR A 51 -10.96 13.13 -4.60
N TYR A 52 -11.78 12.14 -4.97
CA TYR A 52 -11.75 10.81 -4.35
C TYR A 52 -10.70 9.94 -5.05
N VAL A 53 -9.80 9.40 -4.25
CA VAL A 53 -8.72 8.49 -4.68
C VAL A 53 -9.05 7.09 -4.18
N GLN A 54 -8.90 6.11 -5.08
CA GLN A 54 -9.03 4.71 -4.71
C GLN A 54 -7.79 4.27 -3.93
N VAL A 55 -8.00 3.73 -2.74
CA VAL A 55 -6.96 3.13 -1.91
C VAL A 55 -7.31 1.68 -1.66
N LYS A 56 -6.39 0.79 -1.95
CA LYS A 56 -6.56 -0.64 -1.76
C LYS A 56 -5.62 -1.15 -0.70
N VAL A 57 -6.05 -2.19 0.01
CA VAL A 57 -5.23 -2.89 0.98
C VAL A 57 -5.04 -4.31 0.52
N PHE A 58 -3.79 -4.78 0.54
CA PHE A 58 -3.38 -6.12 0.12
C PHE A 58 -2.69 -6.83 1.26
N LYS A 59 -2.66 -8.16 1.23
CA LYS A 59 -1.71 -8.94 2.03
C LYS A 59 -0.29 -8.70 1.51
N ALA A 60 0.68 -8.57 2.40
CA ALA A 60 2.09 -8.56 2.04
C ALA A 60 2.62 -9.99 1.94
N ILE A 61 3.18 -10.35 0.78
CA ILE A 61 3.94 -11.60 0.60
C ILE A 61 5.41 -11.26 0.76
N TYR A 62 6.00 -11.59 1.91
CA TYR A 62 7.42 -11.34 2.17
C TYR A 62 8.32 -12.42 1.57
N ALA A 63 9.54 -12.09 1.14
CA ALA A 63 10.48 -13.02 0.51
C ALA A 63 10.82 -14.30 1.33
N LYS A 64 10.48 -14.31 2.63
CA LYS A 64 10.72 -15.44 3.54
C LYS A 64 9.47 -16.29 3.79
N THR A 65 8.33 -15.98 3.19
CA THR A 65 7.10 -16.78 3.32
C THR A 65 7.09 -17.94 2.32
N PRO A 66 6.40 -19.05 2.63
CA PRO A 66 6.36 -20.23 1.74
C PRO A 66 5.73 -19.97 0.37
N GLU A 67 4.87 -18.95 0.27
CA GLU A 67 4.18 -18.56 -0.96
C GLU A 67 4.99 -17.59 -1.84
N ALA A 68 6.15 -17.12 -1.37
CA ALA A 68 6.98 -16.19 -2.11
C ALA A 68 7.69 -16.88 -3.29
N ASN A 69 7.49 -16.33 -4.49
CA ASN A 69 8.29 -16.65 -5.66
C ASN A 69 9.34 -15.55 -5.85
N MET A 70 10.62 -15.90 -5.71
CA MET A 70 11.72 -14.93 -5.70
C MET A 70 11.88 -14.17 -7.02
N ASP A 71 11.38 -14.71 -8.13
CA ASP A 71 11.42 -14.05 -9.44
C ASP A 71 10.44 -12.86 -9.53
N ASP A 72 9.47 -12.77 -8.61
CA ASP A 72 8.46 -11.71 -8.59
C ASP A 72 8.91 -10.50 -7.74
N PHE A 73 10.04 -10.58 -7.04
CA PHE A 73 10.55 -9.52 -6.18
C PHE A 73 11.50 -8.60 -6.96
N GLU A 74 11.23 -7.31 -6.92
CA GLU A 74 12.15 -6.28 -7.41
C GLU A 74 13.35 -6.11 -6.46
N ASP A 75 14.51 -5.76 -7.03
CA ASP A 75 15.74 -5.55 -6.26
C ASP A 75 15.54 -4.49 -5.16
N GLY A 76 15.75 -4.89 -3.90
CA GLY A 76 15.64 -4.01 -2.73
C GLY A 76 14.29 -4.05 -2.03
N TRP A 77 13.27 -4.67 -2.62
CA TRP A 77 11.95 -4.84 -2.00
C TRP A 77 11.89 -6.08 -1.10
N GLN A 78 11.17 -5.95 0.02
CA GLN A 78 11.03 -7.04 1.01
C GLN A 78 9.72 -7.81 0.90
N TRP A 79 8.76 -7.27 0.14
CA TRP A 79 7.43 -7.81 -0.04
C TRP A 79 6.93 -7.55 -1.46
N ILE A 80 5.93 -8.33 -1.88
CA ILE A 80 5.08 -8.08 -3.05
C ILE A 80 3.61 -8.04 -2.61
N LEU A 81 2.74 -7.46 -3.44
CA LEU A 81 1.31 -7.47 -3.20
C LEU A 81 0.74 -8.89 -3.41
N GLY A 82 0.05 -9.40 -2.40
CA GLY A 82 -0.76 -10.61 -2.48
C GLY A 82 -2.22 -10.30 -2.75
N ASP A 83 -3.13 -11.08 -2.15
CA ASP A 83 -4.57 -10.88 -2.30
C ASP A 83 -5.01 -9.49 -1.80
N GLU A 84 -5.88 -8.83 -2.58
CA GLU A 84 -6.64 -7.68 -2.11
C GLU A 84 -7.58 -8.10 -0.97
N VAL A 85 -7.61 -7.32 0.11
CA VAL A 85 -8.46 -7.57 1.28
C VAL A 85 -9.53 -6.50 1.49
N SER A 86 -9.30 -5.28 1.01
CA SER A 86 -10.30 -4.20 1.07
C SER A 86 -9.99 -3.08 0.08
N GLU A 87 -11.02 -2.31 -0.25
CA GLU A 87 -10.96 -1.14 -1.11
C GLU A 87 -11.70 0.03 -0.45
N HIS A 88 -11.15 1.24 -0.56
CA HIS A 88 -11.65 2.47 0.04
C HIS A 88 -11.58 3.62 -0.98
N GLN A 89 -12.50 4.57 -0.85
CA GLN A 89 -12.48 5.84 -1.59
C GLN A 89 -12.19 6.95 -0.57
N ILE A 90 -11.01 7.56 -0.67
CA ILE A 90 -10.55 8.59 0.27
C ILE A 90 -10.54 9.92 -0.46
N GLN A 91 -11.23 10.91 0.12
CA GLN A 91 -11.20 12.26 -0.41
C GLN A 91 -9.89 12.93 -0.03
N PHE A 92 -9.11 13.37 -1.02
CA PHE A 92 -7.95 14.22 -0.78
C PHE A 92 -8.40 15.61 -0.36
N LEU A 93 -7.81 16.12 0.71
CA LEU A 93 -8.06 17.45 1.26
C LEU A 93 -6.71 18.12 1.51
N ALA A 94 -6.37 19.12 0.70
CA ALA A 94 -5.08 19.82 0.72
C ALA A 94 -4.97 20.91 1.80
#